data_AF-A0A523E9H3-F1
#
_entry.id   AF-A0A523E9H3-F1
#
_cell.length_a   1.000
_cell.length_b   1.000
_cell.length_c   1.000
_cell.angle_alpha   90.00
_cell.angle_beta   90.00
_cell.angle_gamma   90.00
#
_symmetry.space_group_name_H-M   'P 1'
#
loop_
_entity.id
_entity.type
_entity.pdbx_description
1 polymer ?
#
loop_
_entity_poly.entity_id
_entity_poly.type
_entity_poly.pdbx_seq_one_letter_code
_entity_poly.pdbx_strand_id
1 'polypeptide(L)'
;MQEFPEGERRSQISTNGGDEPLWAPDGRELFYRSTDGKVMAVRILQTEPALQISAPVALFDDRYEPRSFDISPDGKRFVMMRRADDAPPPRLHVIVNWLPELEKLVSSSK
;
A
#
# COMPACT_ATOMS: atom_id res chain seq x y z
N MET A 1 0.63 -5.40 33.05
CA MET A 1 0.88 -5.94 31.70
C MET A 1 -0.26 -6.90 31.44
N GLN A 2 -1.20 -6.54 30.56
CA GLN A 2 -2.37 -7.37 30.28
C GLN A 2 -1.94 -8.52 29.37
N GLU A 3 -2.17 -9.76 29.79
CA GLU A 3 -1.90 -10.95 28.99
C GLU A 3 -2.82 -10.94 27.76
N PHE A 4 -2.23 -11.17 26.58
CA PHE A 4 -2.99 -11.40 25.36
C PHE A 4 -3.78 -12.70 25.52
N PRO A 5 -5.09 -12.75 25.18
CA PRO A 5 -5.87 -13.97 25.30
C PRO A 5 -5.19 -15.09 24.51
N GLU A 6 -4.98 -16.24 25.17
CA GLU A 6 -4.35 -17.42 24.57
C GLU A 6 -5.08 -17.79 23.26
N GLY A 7 -4.40 -17.51 22.14
CA GLY A 7 -4.95 -17.70 20.81
C GLY A 7 -4.89 -19.17 20.41
N GLU A 8 -5.96 -19.91 20.66
CA GLU A 8 -6.01 -21.34 20.29
C GLU A 8 -6.64 -21.64 18.92
N ARG A 9 -7.05 -20.64 18.14
CA ARG A 9 -7.53 -20.88 16.77
C ARG A 9 -6.92 -19.91 15.76
N ARG A 10 -5.85 -20.36 15.11
CA ARG A 10 -5.31 -19.72 13.90
C ARG A 10 -6.12 -20.22 12.70
N SER A 11 -6.62 -19.30 11.88
CA SER A 11 -7.26 -19.62 10.61
C SER A 11 -6.33 -19.24 9.46
N GLN A 12 -6.16 -20.15 8.51
CA GLN A 12 -5.33 -19.89 7.34
C GLN A 12 -6.06 -18.91 6.41
N ILE A 13 -5.48 -17.71 6.23
CA ILE A 13 -6.02 -16.68 5.34
C ILE A 13 -5.60 -16.92 3.89
N SER A 14 -4.34 -17.28 3.63
CA SER A 14 -3.80 -17.46 2.29
C SER A 14 -3.24 -18.87 2.09
N THR A 15 -3.43 -19.42 0.90
CA THR A 15 -2.91 -20.75 0.53
C THR A 15 -1.52 -20.68 -0.11
N ASN A 16 -1.22 -19.60 -0.83
CA ASN A 16 0.03 -19.41 -1.59
C ASN A 16 0.96 -18.35 -0.97
N GLY A 17 0.72 -17.98 0.28
CA GLY A 17 1.40 -16.88 0.96
C GLY A 17 0.84 -15.50 0.59
N GLY A 18 1.45 -14.49 1.17
CA GLY A 18 1.10 -13.09 0.93
C GLY A 18 1.66 -12.18 2.02
N ASP A 19 1.67 -10.89 1.76
CA ASP A 19 2.15 -9.83 2.65
C ASP A 19 1.20 -8.62 2.67
N GLU A 20 1.61 -7.60 3.44
CA GLU A 20 0.88 -6.34 3.63
C GLU A 20 -0.63 -6.51 3.95
N PRO A 21 -0.99 -7.30 4.98
CA PRO A 21 -2.39 -7.50 5.34
C PRO A 21 -3.01 -6.23 5.94
N LEU A 22 -4.17 -5.82 5.44
CA LEU A 22 -4.94 -4.68 5.94
C LEU A 22 -6.41 -5.04 6.08
N TRP A 23 -6.97 -4.73 7.24
CA TRP A 23 -8.39 -4.89 7.51
C TRP A 23 -9.19 -3.75 6.87
N ALA A 24 -10.33 -4.09 6.28
CA ALA A 24 -11.35 -3.12 5.94
C ALA A 24 -11.76 -2.31 7.18
N PRO A 25 -12.15 -1.03 7.05
CA PRO A 25 -12.57 -0.21 8.18
C PRO A 25 -13.72 -0.79 9.02
N ASP A 26 -14.56 -1.66 8.42
CA ASP A 26 -15.67 -2.33 9.11
C ASP A 26 -15.27 -3.64 9.81
N GLY A 27 -14.02 -4.09 9.65
CA GLY A 27 -13.48 -5.33 10.22
C GLY A 27 -14.03 -6.61 9.59
N ARG A 28 -14.77 -6.56 8.48
CA ARG A 28 -15.44 -7.72 7.86
C ARG A 28 -14.71 -8.30 6.67
N GLU A 29 -13.67 -7.63 6.20
CA GLU A 29 -12.87 -8.09 5.07
C GLU A 29 -11.39 -7.81 5.35
N LEU A 30 -10.54 -8.74 4.98
CA LEU A 30 -9.09 -8.63 5.05
C LEU A 30 -8.54 -8.62 3.64
N PHE A 31 -7.75 -7.60 3.32
CA PHE A 31 -7.03 -7.50 2.06
C PHE A 31 -5.57 -7.82 2.25
N TYR A 32 -4.93 -8.44 1.27
CA TYR A 32 -3.51 -8.72 1.29
C TYR A 32 -2.95 -8.81 -0.13
N ARG A 33 -1.63 -8.69 -0.29
CA ARG A 33 -0.95 -8.91 -1.58
C ARG A 33 -0.46 -10.34 -1.64
N SER A 34 -0.80 -11.04 -2.71
CA SER A 34 -0.34 -12.40 -2.95
C SER A 34 1.04 -12.42 -3.59
N THR A 35 1.77 -13.51 -3.37
CA THR A 35 3.10 -13.74 -3.95
C THR A 35 3.10 -13.84 -5.49
N ASP A 36 1.94 -14.12 -6.10
CA ASP A 36 1.73 -14.15 -7.54
C ASP A 36 1.26 -12.80 -8.12
N GLY A 37 1.42 -11.70 -7.36
CA GLY A 37 1.22 -10.34 -7.85
C GLY A 37 -0.24 -9.93 -8.01
N LYS A 38 -1.10 -10.28 -7.05
CA LYS A 38 -2.50 -9.85 -7.01
C LYS A 38 -2.86 -9.24 -5.67
N VAL A 39 -3.85 -8.36 -5.68
CA VAL A 39 -4.54 -7.96 -4.46
C VAL A 39 -5.68 -8.95 -4.22
N MET A 40 -5.70 -9.51 -3.03
CA MET A 40 -6.64 -10.55 -2.62
C MET A 40 -7.55 -10.03 -1.49
N ALA A 41 -8.75 -10.60 -1.40
CA ALA A 41 -9.71 -10.34 -0.33
C ALA A 41 -10.20 -11.63 0.31
N VAL A 42 -10.37 -11.60 1.64
CA VAL A 42 -11.00 -12.66 2.43
C VAL A 42 -12.05 -12.04 3.33
N ARG A 43 -13.29 -12.55 3.25
CA ARG A 43 -14.41 -12.07 4.07
C ARG A 43 -14.51 -12.85 5.36
N ILE A 44 -14.85 -12.16 6.45
CA ILE A 44 -15.30 -12.75 7.70
C ILE A 44 -16.80 -12.98 7.59
N LEU A 45 -17.18 -14.25 7.52
CA LEU A 45 -18.58 -14.67 7.37
C LEU A 45 -19.27 -14.79 8.73
N GLN A 46 -18.54 -15.27 9.72
CA GLN A 46 -19.03 -15.53 11.07
C GLN A 46 -17.86 -15.54 12.05
N THR A 47 -18.06 -15.05 13.28
CA THR A 47 -17.04 -15.09 14.34
C THR A 47 -17.41 -16.03 15.48
N GLU A 48 -18.72 -16.23 15.73
CA GLU A 48 -19.24 -17.08 16.82
C GLU A 48 -20.25 -18.10 16.29
N PRO A 49 -20.27 -19.34 16.80
CA PRO A 49 -19.38 -19.88 17.84
C PRO A 49 -17.98 -20.25 17.31
N ALA A 50 -17.76 -20.14 16.00
CA ALA A 50 -16.48 -20.37 15.36
C ALA A 50 -16.27 -19.37 14.22
N LEU A 51 -15.01 -18.97 14.01
CA LEU A 51 -14.61 -18.16 12.88
C LEU A 51 -14.83 -18.92 11.58
N GLN A 52 -15.64 -18.35 10.68
CA GLN A 52 -15.78 -18.78 9.30
C GLN A 52 -15.35 -17.65 8.38
N ILE A 53 -14.51 -17.98 7.41
CA ILE A 53 -13.97 -17.06 6.41
C ILE A 53 -14.28 -17.57 5.01
N SER A 54 -14.36 -16.65 4.04
CA SER A 54 -14.48 -17.05 2.64
C SER A 54 -13.16 -17.64 2.11
N ALA A 55 -13.23 -18.33 0.97
CA ALA A 55 -12.03 -18.54 0.17
C ALA A 55 -11.43 -17.19 -0.27
N PRO A 56 -10.10 -17.08 -0.45
CA PRO A 56 -9.48 -15.88 -1.01
C PRO A 56 -9.94 -15.63 -2.43
N VAL A 57 -10.29 -14.36 -2.72
CA VAL A 57 -10.71 -13.92 -4.05
C VAL A 57 -9.75 -12.85 -4.55
N ALA A 58 -9.28 -13.00 -5.79
CA ALA A 58 -8.48 -11.97 -6.44
C ALA A 58 -9.37 -10.77 -6.82
N LEU A 59 -8.93 -9.57 -6.46
CA LEU A 59 -9.59 -8.31 -6.83
C LEU A 59 -9.03 -7.77 -8.15
N PHE A 60 -7.70 -7.70 -8.27
CA PHE A 60 -6.99 -7.21 -9.46
C PHE A 60 -5.50 -7.58 -9.43
N ASP A 61 -4.85 -7.52 -10.59
CA ASP A 61 -3.40 -7.68 -10.72
C ASP A 61 -2.67 -6.47 -10.12
N ASP A 62 -1.68 -6.75 -9.29
CA ASP A 62 -0.90 -5.75 -8.61
C ASP A 62 0.28 -5.30 -9.47
N ARG A 63 0.19 -4.06 -9.95
CA ARG A 63 1.18 -3.41 -10.82
C ARG A 63 1.85 -2.22 -10.14
N TYR A 64 1.69 -2.13 -8.82
CA TYR A 64 2.14 -1.00 -8.01
C TYR A 64 3.45 -1.33 -7.31
N GLU A 65 4.14 -0.32 -6.79
CA GLU A 65 5.34 -0.54 -6.00
C GLU A 65 5.05 -1.47 -4.81
N PRO A 66 5.98 -2.36 -4.42
CA PRO A 66 5.89 -3.17 -3.21
C PRO A 66 6.13 -2.30 -1.98
N ARG A 67 5.25 -1.31 -1.79
CA ARG A 67 5.13 -0.47 -0.60
C ARG A 67 3.71 -0.59 -0.09
N SER A 68 3.54 -0.36 1.20
CA SER A 68 2.25 -0.41 1.89
C SER A 68 1.21 0.45 1.15
N PHE A 69 0.10 -0.18 0.79
CA PHE A 69 -1.12 0.50 0.34
C PHE A 69 -1.97 0.87 1.56
N ASP A 70 -3.05 1.62 1.35
CA ASP A 70 -4.04 1.88 2.38
C ASP A 70 -5.44 1.87 1.80
N ILE A 71 -6.45 1.76 2.66
CA ILE A 71 -7.86 1.61 2.30
C ILE A 71 -8.59 2.91 2.66
N SER A 72 -9.45 3.40 1.77
CA SER A 72 -10.26 4.58 2.04
C SER A 72 -11.18 4.36 3.25
N PRO A 73 -11.58 5.42 3.99
CA PRO A 73 -12.46 5.28 5.16
C PRO A 73 -13.81 4.60 4.88
N ASP A 74 -14.29 4.67 3.63
CA ASP A 74 -15.52 4.00 3.20
C ASP A 74 -15.31 2.55 2.75
N GLY A 75 -14.06 2.04 2.76
CA GLY A 75 -13.71 0.66 2.40
C GLY A 75 -13.75 0.35 0.91
N LYS A 76 -14.01 1.34 0.03
CA LYS A 76 -14.31 1.09 -1.39
C LYS A 76 -13.15 1.35 -2.34
N ARG A 77 -12.06 1.95 -1.87
CA ARG A 77 -10.92 2.33 -2.69
C ARG A 77 -9.62 2.00 -1.98
N PHE A 78 -8.59 1.77 -2.78
CA PHE A 78 -7.22 1.62 -2.31
C PHE A 78 -6.41 2.81 -2.79
N VAL A 79 -5.48 3.29 -1.95
CA VAL A 79 -4.42 4.20 -2.38
C VAL A 79 -3.13 3.40 -2.55
N MET A 80 -2.53 3.50 -3.73
CA MET A 80 -1.38 2.70 -4.13
C MET A 80 -0.38 3.57 -4.89
N MET A 81 0.91 3.31 -4.69
CA MET A 81 1.98 4.02 -5.40
C MET A 81 2.28 3.33 -6.72
N ARG A 82 1.99 3.99 -7.84
CA ARG A 82 2.38 3.50 -9.16
C ARG A 82 3.80 3.91 -9.46
N ARG A 83 4.59 3.01 -10.07
CA ARG A 83 5.84 3.40 -10.73
C ARG A 83 5.54 4.49 -11.77
N ALA A 84 6.37 5.51 -11.80
CA ALA A 84 6.38 6.41 -12.94
C ALA A 84 6.96 5.61 -14.12
N ASP A 85 6.17 5.40 -15.16
CA ASP A 85 6.65 4.79 -16.41
C ASP A 85 7.75 5.67 -16.99
N ASP A 86 8.91 5.10 -17.34
CA ASP A 86 10.05 5.64 -18.14
C ASP A 86 10.25 7.17 -18.18
N ALA A 87 9.86 7.86 -17.13
CA ALA A 87 10.00 9.29 -17.02
C ALA A 87 11.49 9.51 -16.82
N PRO A 88 12.15 10.33 -17.66
CA PRO A 88 13.54 10.65 -17.42
C PRO A 88 13.66 11.13 -15.96
N PRO A 89 14.66 10.63 -15.21
CA PRO A 89 14.81 10.98 -13.81
C PRO A 89 14.75 12.50 -13.69
N PRO A 90 14.02 13.04 -12.71
CA PRO A 90 13.82 14.48 -12.59
C PRO A 90 15.18 15.17 -12.58
N ARG A 91 15.40 16.09 -13.53
CA ARG A 91 16.65 16.87 -13.57
C ARG A 91 16.65 17.83 -12.40
N LEU A 92 17.51 17.56 -11.43
CA LEU A 92 17.75 18.47 -10.32
C LEU A 92 18.78 19.52 -10.76
N HIS A 93 18.33 20.75 -10.95
CA HIS A 93 19.22 21.90 -11.14
C HIS A 93 19.59 22.49 -9.78
N VAL A 94 20.83 22.26 -9.34
CA VAL A 94 21.37 22.91 -8.14
C VAL A 94 22.20 24.11 -8.58
N ILE A 95 21.73 25.31 -8.22
CA ILE A 95 22.50 26.53 -8.41
C ILE A 95 23.06 26.93 -7.05
N VAL A 96 24.36 26.74 -6.88
CA VAL A 96 25.08 27.24 -5.70
C VAL A 96 25.54 28.67 -5.97
N ASN A 97 25.61 29.49 -4.93
CA ASN A 97 26.06 30.89 -5.00
C ASN A 97 25.27 31.78 -5.98
N TRP A 98 23.97 31.54 -6.16
CA TRP A 98 23.16 32.21 -7.19
C TRP A 98 23.10 33.76 -7.14
N LEU A 99 23.42 34.40 -6.01
CA LEU A 99 23.45 35.88 -5.92
C LEU A 99 24.52 36.49 -6.84
N PRO A 100 25.81 36.13 -6.73
CA PRO A 100 26.85 36.56 -7.67
C PRO A 100 26.51 36.35 -9.16
N GLU A 101 25.93 35.20 -9.52
CA GLU A 101 25.48 34.91 -10.90
C GLU A 101 24.36 35.85 -11.35
N LEU A 102 23.41 36.18 -10.47
CA LEU A 102 22.33 37.13 -10.76
C LEU A 102 22.88 38.54 -11.01
N GLU A 103 23.81 39.00 -10.17
CA GLU A 103 24.41 40.33 -10.30
C GLU A 103 25.17 40.49 -11.63
N LYS A 104 25.88 39.44 -12.08
CA LYS A 104 26.54 39.42 -13.40
C LYS A 104 25.54 39.51 -14.55
N LEU A 105 24.45 38.74 -14.48
CA LEU A 105 23.43 38.72 -15.53
C LEU A 105 22.74 40.10 -15.65
N VAL A 106 22.37 40.72 -14.53
CA VAL A 106 21.73 42.04 -14.50
C VAL A 106 22.70 43.14 -14.99
N SER A 107 23.99 43.03 -14.67
CA SER A 107 25.01 44.00 -15.08
C SER A 107 25.42 43.88 -16.55
N SER A 108 25.32 42.68 -17.14
CA SER A 108 25.61 42.41 -18.56
C SER A 108 24.50 42.84 -19.54
N SER A 109 23.32 43.19 -19.01
CA SER A 109 22.16 43.66 -19.78
C SER A 109 22.14 45.18 -19.99
N LYS A 110 23.28 45.86 -19.80
CA LYS A 110 23.42 47.32 -19.89
C LYS A 110 24.45 47.75 -20.92
#